data_AF-A0A645DYM2-F1
#
_entry.id   AF-A0A645DYM2-F1
#
_cell.length_a   1.000
_cell.length_b   1.000
_cell.length_c   1.000
_cell.angle_alpha   90.00
_cell.angle_beta   90.00
_cell.angle_gamma   90.00
#
_symmetry.space_group_name_H-M   'P 1'
#
loop_
_entity.id
_entity.type
_entity.pdbx_description
1 polymer ?
#
loop_
_entity_poly.entity_id
_entity_poly.type
_entity_poly.pdbx_seq_one_letter_code
_entity_poly.pdbx_strand_id
1 'polypeptide(L)'
;MTLDDGIERNLTLTSTLKGVGTAAKDIATLTMNGEFPAGEVLNFGLAEEGVDLTEGQLSEEALTAVNDAKAQILDGTLVVPEAPEN
;
A
#
# COMPACT_ATOMS: atom_id res chain seq x y z
N MET A 1 4.98 -11.57 20.90
CA MET A 1 4.80 -11.62 22.37
C MET A 1 4.59 -13.06 22.75
N THR A 2 5.38 -13.59 23.69
CA THR A 2 5.18 -14.94 24.22
C THR A 2 4.18 -14.85 25.37
N LEU A 3 3.05 -15.51 25.24
CA LEU A 3 2.05 -15.64 26.31
C LEU A 3 2.40 -16.83 27.21
N ASP A 4 1.69 -16.97 28.34
CA ASP A 4 1.95 -18.02 29.34
C ASP A 4 1.82 -19.45 28.78
N ASP A 5 1.21 -19.61 27.60
CA ASP A 5 1.10 -20.86 26.84
C ASP A 5 2.32 -21.17 25.95
N GLY A 6 3.34 -20.31 25.94
CA GLY A 6 4.55 -20.45 25.13
C GLY A 6 4.35 -20.14 23.65
N ILE A 7 3.15 -19.74 23.22
CA ILE A 7 2.86 -19.43 21.82
C ILE A 7 3.28 -17.99 21.54
N GLU A 8 4.14 -17.81 20.54
CA GLU A 8 4.49 -16.50 20.05
C GLU A 8 3.36 -15.95 19.18
N ARG A 9 2.78 -14.82 19.58
CA ARG A 9 1.72 -14.14 18.81
C ARG A 9 2.18 -12.78 18.32
N ASN A 10 1.72 -12.44 17.11
CA ASN A 10 1.79 -11.08 16.58
C ASN A 10 0.50 -10.34 16.95
N LEU A 11 0.62 -9.12 17.47
CA LEU A 11 -0.52 -8.26 17.78
C LEU A 11 -0.89 -7.34 16.60
N THR A 12 -0.05 -7.31 15.56
CA THR A 12 -0.30 -6.57 14.34
C THR A 12 -1.15 -7.41 13.42
N LEU A 13 -2.38 -6.97 13.16
CA LEU A 13 -3.31 -7.64 12.25
C LEU A 13 -2.80 -7.58 10.80
N THR A 14 -2.42 -6.39 10.37
CA THR A 14 -1.86 -6.09 9.04
C THR A 14 -1.15 -4.74 9.12
N SER A 15 -0.41 -4.38 8.07
CA SER A 15 0.26 -3.10 7.93
C SER A 15 -0.03 -2.52 6.55
N THR A 16 -0.29 -1.22 6.50
CA THR A 16 -0.20 -0.47 5.25
C THR A 16 1.27 -0.37 4.86
N LEU A 17 1.62 -0.86 3.68
CA LEU A 17 2.92 -0.65 3.07
C LEU A 17 2.92 0.68 2.33
N LYS A 18 3.97 1.47 2.53
CA LYS A 18 4.22 2.69 1.75
C LYS A 18 5.56 2.56 1.06
N GLY A 19 5.53 2.46 -0.27
CA GLY A 19 6.65 2.20 -1.17
C GLY A 19 7.60 3.38 -1.34
N VAL A 20 8.07 3.99 -0.25
CA VAL A 20 9.04 5.10 -0.30
C VAL A 20 10.33 4.70 -1.01
N GLY A 21 10.76 3.43 -0.84
CA GLY A 21 11.93 2.88 -1.54
C GLY A 21 11.73 2.80 -3.05
N THR A 22 10.54 2.37 -3.51
CA THR A 22 10.16 2.36 -4.93
C THR A 22 10.17 3.78 -5.48
N ALA A 23 9.50 4.72 -4.80
CA ALA A 23 9.46 6.12 -5.22
C ALA A 23 10.87 6.74 -5.31
N ALA A 24 11.74 6.49 -4.32
CA ALA A 24 13.11 6.99 -4.32
C ALA A 24 13.93 6.39 -5.48
N LYS A 25 13.76 5.09 -5.75
CA LYS A 25 14.42 4.41 -6.87
C LYS A 25 13.97 4.98 -8.21
N ASP A 26 12.67 5.18 -8.40
CA ASP A 26 12.11 5.70 -9.66
C ASP A 26 12.59 7.11 -9.94
N ILE A 27 12.58 7.99 -8.92
CA ILE A 27 13.13 9.35 -9.05
C ILE A 27 14.63 9.30 -9.39
N ALA A 28 15.40 8.42 -8.75
CA ALA A 28 16.83 8.26 -9.06
C ALA A 28 17.06 7.76 -10.50
N THR A 29 16.23 6.83 -10.98
CA THR A 29 16.28 6.32 -12.36
C THR A 29 15.91 7.41 -13.37
N LEU A 30 14.85 8.18 -13.14
CA LEU A 30 14.48 9.33 -13.97
C LEU A 30 15.61 10.36 -14.03
N THR A 31 16.22 10.66 -12.87
CA THR A 31 17.39 11.57 -12.80
C THR A 31 18.56 11.04 -13.61
N MET A 32 18.87 9.74 -13.49
CA MET A 32 19.96 9.09 -14.22
C MET A 32 19.74 9.15 -15.74
N ASN A 33 18.47 9.09 -16.19
CA ASN A 33 18.09 9.21 -17.59
C ASN A 33 18.02 10.67 -18.08
N GLY A 34 18.22 11.66 -17.20
CA GLY A 34 18.11 13.08 -17.53
C GLY A 34 16.66 13.61 -17.54
N GLU A 35 15.70 12.80 -17.10
CA GLU A 35 14.26 13.09 -17.08
C GLU A 35 13.80 13.49 -15.67
N PHE A 36 14.63 14.25 -14.94
CA PHE A 36 14.29 14.62 -13.58
C PHE A 36 12.98 15.44 -13.55
N PRO A 37 11.96 15.02 -12.78
CA PRO A 37 10.62 15.62 -12.77
C PRO A 37 10.59 16.92 -11.95
N ALA A 38 11.35 17.93 -12.39
CA ALA A 38 11.50 19.19 -11.68
C ALA A 38 10.18 19.99 -11.67
N GLY A 39 9.67 20.27 -10.48
CA GLY A 39 8.44 21.05 -10.29
C GLY A 39 7.14 20.25 -10.48
N GLU A 40 7.25 18.93 -10.66
CA GLU A 40 6.09 18.04 -10.77
C GLU A 40 5.76 17.37 -9.43
N VAL A 41 4.47 17.07 -9.23
CA VAL A 41 4.00 16.24 -8.12
C VAL A 41 3.74 14.84 -8.67
N LEU A 42 4.57 13.89 -8.25
CA LEU A 42 4.37 12.47 -8.56
C LEU A 42 3.47 11.81 -7.51
N ASN A 43 2.44 11.11 -7.97
CA ASN A 43 1.55 10.33 -7.11
C ASN A 43 1.88 8.85 -7.26
N PHE A 44 2.13 8.20 -6.12
CA PHE A 44 2.45 6.77 -6.06
C PHE A 44 1.35 6.08 -5.25
N GLY A 45 0.27 5.70 -5.94
CA GLY A 45 -0.90 5.06 -5.37
C GLY A 45 -0.83 3.53 -5.44
N LEU A 46 -1.99 2.87 -5.40
CA LEU A 46 -2.08 1.41 -5.57
C LEU A 46 -1.63 0.96 -6.97
N ALA A 47 -1.88 1.78 -8.00
CA ALA A 47 -1.55 1.46 -9.39
C ALA A 47 -0.03 1.48 -9.64
N GLU A 48 0.69 2.38 -8.99
CA GLU A 48 2.16 2.52 -9.09
C GLU A 48 2.90 1.69 -8.04
N GLU A 49 2.21 0.77 -7.34
CA GLU A 49 2.76 -0.01 -6.21
C GLU A 49 3.38 0.88 -5.10
N GLY A 50 2.92 2.13 -5.02
CA GLY A 50 3.37 3.13 -4.06
C GLY A 50 2.77 2.94 -2.67
N VAL A 51 1.62 2.28 -2.59
CA VAL A 51 1.01 1.80 -1.35
C VAL A 51 0.48 0.39 -1.55
N ASP A 52 0.43 -0.38 -0.48
CA ASP A 52 -0.20 -1.71 -0.46
C ASP A 52 -0.62 -2.10 0.97
N LEU A 53 -1.17 -3.30 1.13
CA LEU A 53 -1.50 -3.88 2.42
C LEU A 53 -0.80 -5.24 2.58
N THR A 54 -0.21 -5.50 3.75
CA THR A 54 0.32 -6.86 4.03
C THR A 54 -0.82 -7.83 4.30
N GLU A 55 -0.64 -9.11 3.96
CA GLU A 55 -1.61 -10.15 4.34
C GLU A 55 -1.71 -10.29 5.87
N GLY A 56 -0.58 -10.12 6.57
CA GLY A 56 -0.53 -10.09 8.03
C GLY A 56 -1.12 -11.35 8.65
N GLN A 57 -2.15 -11.17 9.48
CA GLN A 57 -2.91 -12.21 10.18
C GLN A 57 -4.39 -12.17 9.75
N LEU A 58 -4.68 -11.65 8.54
CA LEU A 58 -6.03 -11.62 7.98
C LEU A 58 -6.53 -13.04 7.68
N SER A 59 -7.84 -13.26 7.84
CA SER A 59 -8.47 -14.49 7.36
C SER A 59 -8.51 -14.51 5.83
N GLU A 60 -8.69 -15.69 5.23
CA GLU A 60 -8.86 -15.82 3.78
C GLU A 60 -10.02 -14.97 3.27
N GLU A 61 -11.15 -14.98 3.98
CA GLU A 61 -12.33 -14.15 3.66
C GLU A 61 -11.99 -12.65 3.66
N ALA A 62 -11.26 -12.17 4.67
CA ALA A 62 -10.85 -10.79 4.74
C ALA A 62 -9.84 -10.44 3.63
N LEU A 63 -8.92 -11.34 3.31
CA LEU A 63 -7.94 -11.15 2.24
C LEU A 63 -8.62 -11.08 0.87
N THR A 64 -9.62 -11.93 0.61
CA THR A 64 -10.44 -11.86 -0.61
C THR A 64 -11.16 -10.51 -0.70
N ALA A 65 -11.84 -10.07 0.36
CA ALA A 65 -12.55 -8.78 0.36
C ALA A 65 -11.59 -7.59 0.12
N VAL A 66 -10.38 -7.63 0.69
CA VAL A 66 -9.34 -6.62 0.45
C VAL A 66 -8.90 -6.62 -1.02
N ASN A 67 -8.65 -7.80 -1.60
CA ASN A 67 -8.21 -7.91 -2.99
C ASN A 67 -9.30 -7.46 -3.98
N ASP A 68 -10.57 -7.78 -3.70
CA ASP A 68 -11.70 -7.31 -4.49
C ASP A 68 -11.84 -5.78 -4.43
N ALA A 69 -11.71 -5.19 -3.24
CA ALA A 69 -11.70 -3.74 -3.08
C ALA A 69 -10.49 -3.09 -3.78
N LYS A 70 -9.30 -3.69 -3.69
CA LYS A 70 -8.10 -3.24 -4.41
C LYS A 70 -8.33 -3.25 -5.93
N ALA A 71 -8.94 -4.31 -6.46
CA ALA A 71 -9.30 -4.39 -7.88
C ALA A 71 -10.29 -3.28 -8.29
N GLN A 72 -11.33 -3.04 -7.48
CA GLN A 72 -12.31 -1.98 -7.72
C GLN A 72 -11.70 -0.56 -7.65
N ILE A 73 -10.69 -0.35 -6.81
CA ILE A 73 -9.97 0.93 -6.77
C ILE A 73 -9.10 1.09 -8.01
N LEU A 74 -8.43 0.02 -8.45
CA LEU A 74 -7.56 0.02 -9.63
C LEU A 74 -8.34 0.19 -10.94
N ASP A 75 -9.55 -0.37 -11.04
CA ASP A 75 -10.43 -0.20 -12.21
C ASP A 75 -11.27 1.09 -12.17
N GLY A 76 -11.23 1.82 -11.05
CA GLY A 76 -11.92 3.09 -10.85
C GLY A 76 -13.41 2.98 -10.51
N THR A 77 -13.95 1.77 -10.32
CA THR A 77 -15.34 1.58 -9.86
C THR A 77 -15.55 2.01 -8.41
N LEU A 78 -14.50 1.94 -7.58
CA LEU A 78 -14.48 2.41 -6.20
C LEU A 78 -13.49 3.58 -6.06
N VAL A 79 -14.01 4.78 -5.82
CA VAL A 79 -13.19 5.99 -5.58
C VAL A 79 -13.12 6.25 -4.08
N VAL A 80 -11.90 6.23 -3.53
CA VAL A 80 -11.66 6.51 -2.10
C VAL A 80 -11.68 8.04 -1.88
N PRO A 81 -12.53 8.56 -0.98
CA PRO A 81 -12.56 9.99 -0.71
C PRO A 81 -11.31 10.45 0.07
N GLU A 82 -10.80 11.64 -0.25
CA GLU A 82 -9.62 12.21 0.40
C GLU A 82 -9.89 12.73 1.81
N ALA A 83 -11.16 12.97 2.14
CA ALA A 83 -11.63 13.45 3.44
C ALA A 83 -12.97 12.79 3.79
N PRO A 84 -13.29 12.63 5.09
CA PRO A 84 -14.60 12.13 5.50
C PRO A 84 -15.72 13.07 5.03
N GLU A 85 -16.83 12.48 4.58
CA GLU A 85 -18.07 13.23 4.33
C GLU A 85 -18.72 13.58 5.67
N ASN A 86 -19.03 14.87 5.87
CA ASN A 86 -19.64 15.38 7.11
C ASN A 86 -21.15 15.19 7.12
#